data_AF-A0A8S8X9C4-F1
#
_entry.id   AF-A0A8S8X9C4-F1
#
_cell.length_a   1.000
_cell.length_b   1.000
_cell.length_c   1.000
_cell.angle_alpha   90.00
_cell.angle_beta   90.00
_cell.angle_gamma   90.00
#
_symmetry.space_group_name_H-M   'P 1'
#
loop_
_entity.id
_entity.type
_entity.pdbx_description
1 polymer ?
#
loop_
_entity_poly.entity_id
_entity_poly.type
_entity_poly.pdbx_seq_one_letter_code
_entity_poly.pdbx_strand_id
1 'polypeptide(L)'
;MRTTLLAASLFLAAASAQAAPLTSNVTRTPGTSFDTAGITNFETTGADMAGMKVTAIFADSSTRTITWAATGVGAGAASNAFWGLSLSGDSNTARWSFTNSGVSQGIIGFIVDGRLGNTTFDTLRDGDTPATEHSPNSSNGRALTDADGPASTGPLTVTYTDKLSVGGTFFGDEYLRMTVLFGGALASGDSLSFLADTDNATTLPRNVPEPASLALLGAALFGLGVVRRKFG
;
A
#
# COMPACT_ATOMS: atom_id res chain seq x y z
N MET A 1 -6.75 -35.59 67.32
CA MET A 1 -6.06 -35.71 66.01
C MET A 1 -6.45 -34.52 65.16
N ARG A 2 -5.51 -33.60 64.90
CA ARG A 2 -5.71 -32.43 64.03
C ARG A 2 -5.05 -32.72 62.69
N THR A 3 -5.85 -32.90 61.65
CA THR A 3 -5.41 -33.06 60.26
C THR A 3 -5.24 -31.68 59.64
N THR A 4 -3.99 -31.28 59.41
CA THR A 4 -3.64 -30.06 58.68
C THR A 4 -3.61 -30.37 57.19
N LEU A 5 -4.55 -29.84 56.41
CA LEU A 5 -4.54 -29.90 54.95
C LEU A 5 -3.67 -28.76 54.42
N LEU A 6 -2.57 -29.12 53.74
CA LEU A 6 -1.73 -28.19 53.00
C LEU A 6 -2.34 -28.03 51.59
N ALA A 7 -2.89 -26.86 51.28
CA ALA A 7 -3.32 -26.53 49.92
C ALA A 7 -2.12 -25.98 49.13
N ALA A 8 -1.68 -26.71 48.11
CA ALA A 8 -0.67 -26.26 47.18
C ALA A 8 -1.36 -25.51 46.02
N SER A 9 -1.17 -24.19 45.97
CA SER A 9 -1.65 -23.34 44.88
C SER A 9 -0.73 -23.51 43.66
N LEU A 10 -1.24 -24.14 42.61
CA LEU A 10 -0.55 -24.30 41.33
C LEU A 10 -0.63 -22.96 40.57
N PHE A 11 0.48 -22.24 40.46
CA PHE A 11 0.59 -21.06 39.60
C PHE A 11 0.67 -21.51 38.13
N LEU A 12 -0.43 -21.36 37.40
CA LEU A 12 -0.45 -21.53 35.96
C LEU A 12 0.16 -20.26 35.32
N ALA A 13 1.43 -20.33 34.92
CA ALA A 13 2.03 -19.29 34.10
C ALA A 13 1.37 -19.33 32.72
N ALA A 14 0.48 -18.38 32.44
CA ALA A 14 -0.05 -18.17 31.11
C ALA A 14 1.09 -17.66 30.21
N ALA A 15 1.62 -18.54 29.35
CA ALA A 15 2.48 -18.11 28.26
C ALA A 15 1.64 -17.24 27.32
N SER A 16 1.91 -15.95 27.27
CA SER A 16 1.38 -15.06 26.23
C SER A 16 1.96 -15.53 24.89
N ALA A 17 1.14 -16.20 24.08
CA ALA A 17 1.51 -16.53 22.71
C ALA A 17 1.72 -15.21 21.95
N GLN A 18 2.96 -14.88 21.64
CA GLN A 18 3.28 -13.75 20.80
C GLN A 18 2.92 -14.15 19.36
N ALA A 19 1.98 -13.44 18.74
CA ALA A 19 1.61 -13.68 17.36
C ALA A 19 2.85 -13.49 16.48
N ALA A 20 3.11 -14.44 15.58
CA ALA A 20 4.20 -14.31 14.61
C ALA A 20 3.88 -13.20 13.60
N PRO A 21 4.89 -12.48 13.08
CA PRO A 21 4.68 -11.48 12.04
C PRO A 21 4.03 -12.12 10.80
N LEU A 22 3.16 -11.37 10.14
CA LEU A 22 2.50 -11.80 8.92
C LEU A 22 3.50 -11.77 7.76
N THR A 23 3.50 -12.82 6.93
CA THR A 23 4.30 -12.84 5.71
C THR A 23 3.70 -11.90 4.67
N SER A 24 4.50 -10.99 4.10
CA SER A 24 4.11 -10.13 2.97
C SER A 24 4.76 -10.60 1.67
N ASN A 25 3.94 -10.86 0.65
CA ASN A 25 4.40 -11.14 -0.70
C ASN A 25 4.25 -9.86 -1.53
N VAL A 26 5.36 -9.18 -1.81
CA VAL A 26 5.38 -7.92 -2.55
C VAL A 26 5.58 -8.18 -4.04
N THR A 27 4.81 -7.50 -4.87
CA THR A 27 4.98 -7.49 -6.33
C THR A 27 4.81 -6.07 -6.86
N ARG A 28 5.61 -5.72 -7.86
CA ARG A 28 5.52 -4.45 -8.60
C ARG A 28 5.06 -4.74 -10.01
N THR A 29 4.06 -4.03 -10.49
CA THR A 29 3.59 -4.15 -11.87
C THR A 29 3.44 -2.76 -12.49
N PRO A 30 3.75 -2.58 -13.78
CA PRO A 30 3.78 -1.24 -14.37
C PRO A 30 2.45 -0.49 -14.30
N GLY A 31 1.31 -1.18 -14.44
CA GLY A 31 0.00 -0.54 -14.52
C GLY A 31 -0.07 0.53 -15.63
N THR A 32 -0.78 1.62 -15.35
CA THR A 32 -0.80 2.83 -16.19
C THR A 32 0.42 3.71 -15.88
N SER A 33 1.04 4.29 -16.91
CA SER A 33 2.20 5.16 -16.73
C SER A 33 1.79 6.58 -16.34
N PHE A 34 2.47 7.17 -15.37
CA PHE A 34 2.30 8.56 -14.95
C PHE A 34 3.64 9.31 -14.97
N ASP A 35 3.58 10.64 -14.95
CA ASP A 35 4.73 11.52 -14.85
C ASP A 35 4.46 12.68 -13.88
N THR A 36 5.52 13.09 -13.17
CA THR A 36 5.58 14.31 -12.35
C THR A 36 6.84 15.11 -12.71
N ALA A 37 6.82 16.41 -12.46
CA ALA A 37 7.99 17.27 -12.66
C ALA A 37 9.15 16.96 -11.70
N GLY A 38 8.86 16.40 -10.53
CA GLY A 38 9.83 16.14 -9.47
C GLY A 38 9.22 15.42 -8.28
N ILE A 39 10.08 14.94 -7.39
CA ILE A 39 9.75 14.45 -6.04
C ILE A 39 10.32 15.43 -5.01
N THR A 40 9.68 15.53 -3.86
CA THR A 40 10.09 16.40 -2.76
C THR A 40 9.88 15.72 -1.42
N ASN A 41 10.64 16.23 -0.44
CA ASN A 41 10.69 15.81 0.96
C ASN A 41 11.25 14.39 1.13
N PHE A 42 12.31 14.28 1.92
CA PHE A 42 12.86 12.98 2.37
C PHE A 42 12.14 12.44 3.61
N GLU A 43 11.19 13.21 4.14
CA GLU A 43 10.34 12.86 5.27
C GLU A 43 8.91 13.19 4.87
N THR A 44 8.13 12.17 4.53
CA THR A 44 6.71 12.34 4.18
C THR A 44 5.87 11.93 5.36
N THR A 45 5.17 12.88 5.96
CA THR A 45 4.37 12.61 7.15
C THR A 45 2.93 12.24 6.78
N GLY A 46 2.21 11.71 7.77
CA GLY A 46 0.76 11.52 7.67
C GLY A 46 0.00 12.76 7.18
N ALA A 47 0.45 13.97 7.52
CA ALA A 47 -0.24 15.20 7.13
C ALA A 47 -0.04 15.57 5.65
N ASP A 48 1.08 15.15 5.05
CA ASP A 48 1.49 15.54 3.69
C ASP A 48 0.79 14.75 2.59
N MET A 49 0.02 13.72 2.96
CA MET A 49 -0.71 12.84 2.05
C MET A 49 -2.19 13.23 1.86
N ALA A 50 -2.57 14.43 2.28
CA ALA A 50 -3.94 14.93 2.17
C ALA A 50 -4.44 14.89 0.72
N GLY A 51 -5.58 14.24 0.48
CA GLY A 51 -6.17 14.05 -0.85
C GLY A 51 -6.04 12.63 -1.42
N MET A 52 -5.12 11.82 -0.89
CA MET A 52 -5.01 10.39 -1.19
C MET A 52 -6.34 9.66 -0.94
N LYS A 53 -6.61 8.57 -1.67
CA LYS A 53 -7.83 7.76 -1.49
C LYS A 53 -7.49 6.41 -0.90
N VAL A 54 -8.20 6.02 0.15
CA VAL A 54 -8.10 4.68 0.74
C VAL A 54 -9.42 3.97 0.54
N THR A 55 -9.38 2.78 -0.05
CA THR A 55 -10.56 1.95 -0.32
C THR A 55 -10.46 0.65 0.47
N ALA A 56 -11.34 0.43 1.43
CA ALA A 56 -11.46 -0.86 2.11
C ALA A 56 -12.25 -1.86 1.23
N ILE A 57 -11.84 -3.12 1.26
CA ILE A 57 -12.47 -4.24 0.56
C ILE A 57 -13.04 -5.18 1.61
N PHE A 58 -14.36 -5.37 1.63
CA PHE A 58 -15.03 -6.19 2.64
C PHE A 58 -15.23 -7.63 2.16
N ALA A 59 -15.48 -8.55 3.09
CA ALA A 59 -15.64 -9.97 2.77
C ALA A 59 -16.83 -10.28 1.83
N ASP A 60 -17.83 -9.39 1.77
CA ASP A 60 -18.93 -9.46 0.81
C ASP A 60 -18.57 -8.91 -0.59
N SER A 61 -17.29 -8.61 -0.82
CA SER A 61 -16.72 -7.96 -2.02
C SER A 61 -17.16 -6.52 -2.26
N SER A 62 -17.98 -5.94 -1.39
CA SER A 62 -18.28 -4.50 -1.47
C SER A 62 -17.09 -3.68 -1.00
N THR A 63 -17.00 -2.45 -1.51
CA THR A 63 -15.90 -1.54 -1.20
C THR A 63 -16.40 -0.20 -0.68
N ARG A 64 -15.57 0.49 0.10
CA ARG A 64 -15.82 1.86 0.54
C ARG A 64 -14.55 2.67 0.49
N THR A 65 -14.64 3.87 -0.07
CA THR A 65 -13.50 4.78 -0.22
C THR A 65 -13.64 5.98 0.71
N ILE A 66 -12.54 6.35 1.37
CA ILE A 66 -12.40 7.56 2.19
C ILE A 66 -11.22 8.36 1.65
N THR A 67 -11.34 9.70 1.72
CA THR A 67 -10.24 10.60 1.38
C THR A 67 -9.38 10.81 2.61
N TRP A 68 -8.08 10.69 2.43
CA TRP A 68 -7.09 11.00 3.45
C TRP A 68 -7.08 12.49 3.76
N ALA A 69 -7.05 12.81 5.04
CA ALA A 69 -6.92 14.18 5.53
C ALA A 69 -5.89 14.24 6.65
N ALA A 70 -5.25 15.39 6.81
CA ALA A 70 -4.43 15.68 7.98
C ALA A 70 -5.33 15.68 9.24
N THR A 71 -4.89 14.98 10.28
CA THR A 71 -5.59 14.88 11.58
C THR A 71 -4.82 15.59 12.70
N GLY A 72 -3.61 16.06 12.42
CA GLY A 72 -2.75 16.77 13.36
C GLY A 72 -1.39 17.09 12.73
N VAL A 73 -0.49 17.63 13.54
CA VAL A 73 0.89 17.88 13.10
C VAL A 73 1.57 16.54 12.79
N GLY A 74 2.02 16.37 11.55
CA GLY A 74 2.69 15.14 11.09
C GLY A 74 1.78 13.91 11.01
N ALA A 75 0.46 14.06 11.19
CA ALA A 75 -0.48 12.95 11.26
C ALA A 75 -1.63 13.11 10.29
N GLY A 76 -2.07 11.99 9.71
CA GLY A 76 -3.23 11.95 8.85
C GLY A 76 -3.89 10.58 8.82
N ALA A 77 -5.11 10.55 8.32
CA ALA A 77 -5.90 9.35 8.22
C ALA A 77 -6.97 9.45 7.12
N ALA A 78 -7.35 8.29 6.60
CA ALA A 78 -8.61 8.06 5.94
C ALA A 78 -9.43 7.12 6.81
N SER A 79 -10.35 7.67 7.62
CA SER A 79 -11.10 6.89 8.62
C SER A 79 -12.55 7.34 8.77
N ASN A 80 -13.38 6.44 9.30
CA ASN A 80 -14.73 6.69 9.78
C ASN A 80 -14.97 5.91 11.09
N ALA A 81 -16.22 5.81 11.54
CA ALA A 81 -16.56 5.12 12.78
C ALA A 81 -16.33 3.58 12.76
N PHE A 82 -16.15 2.98 11.59
CA PHE A 82 -16.11 1.52 11.40
C PHE A 82 -14.74 1.00 10.98
N TRP A 83 -13.94 1.80 10.29
CA TRP A 83 -12.60 1.41 9.87
C TRP A 83 -11.76 2.65 9.52
N GLY A 84 -10.44 2.47 9.44
CA GLY A 84 -9.55 3.52 8.95
C GLY A 84 -8.14 3.05 8.67
N LEU A 85 -7.43 3.81 7.83
CA LEU A 85 -5.98 3.78 7.69
C LEU A 85 -5.41 5.08 8.23
N SER A 86 -4.36 5.02 9.04
CA SER A 86 -3.71 6.20 9.61
C SER A 86 -2.19 6.07 9.66
N LEU A 87 -1.51 7.21 9.62
CA LEU A 87 -0.09 7.36 9.88
C LEU A 87 0.16 8.61 10.73
N SER A 88 1.05 8.52 11.71
CA SER A 88 1.53 9.65 12.49
C SER A 88 3.06 9.61 12.53
N GLY A 89 3.70 10.63 11.97
CA GLY A 89 5.13 10.67 11.73
C GLY A 89 5.49 10.38 10.28
N ASP A 90 6.79 10.27 10.03
CA ASP A 90 7.42 9.97 8.74
C ASP A 90 7.10 8.54 8.27
N SER A 91 6.69 8.36 7.01
CA SER A 91 6.32 7.07 6.41
C SER A 91 7.42 6.03 6.43
N ASN A 92 8.69 6.42 6.30
CA ASN A 92 9.78 5.45 6.25
C ASN A 92 10.01 4.77 7.61
N THR A 93 9.71 5.48 8.71
CA THR A 93 10.04 5.04 10.07
C THR A 93 8.82 4.75 10.95
N ALA A 94 7.70 5.44 10.73
CA ALA A 94 6.48 5.26 11.49
C ALA A 94 5.62 4.13 10.92
N ARG A 95 4.92 3.42 11.83
CA ARG A 95 4.02 2.34 11.44
C ARG A 95 2.67 2.89 10.99
N TRP A 96 2.24 2.44 9.82
CA TRP A 96 0.87 2.58 9.37
C TRP A 96 -0.03 1.68 10.21
N SER A 97 -1.26 2.13 10.47
CA SER A 97 -2.28 1.35 11.20
C SER A 97 -3.56 1.29 10.40
N PHE A 98 -3.99 0.07 10.04
CA PHE A 98 -5.27 -0.21 9.41
C PHE A 98 -6.18 -0.95 10.39
N THR A 99 -7.26 -0.30 10.82
CA THR A 99 -8.14 -0.81 11.87
C THR A 99 -9.52 -1.13 11.31
N ASN A 100 -10.07 -2.27 11.72
CA ASN A 100 -11.50 -2.56 11.59
C ASN A 100 -12.16 -2.39 12.96
N SER A 101 -12.85 -1.26 13.19
CA SER A 101 -13.52 -0.95 14.46
C SER A 101 -14.95 -1.48 14.54
N GLY A 102 -15.60 -1.80 13.42
CA GLY A 102 -17.03 -2.13 13.43
C GLY A 102 -17.61 -2.76 12.17
N VAL A 103 -16.79 -3.20 11.20
CA VAL A 103 -17.26 -3.94 10.02
C VAL A 103 -17.38 -5.42 10.38
N SER A 104 -18.61 -5.87 10.68
CA SER A 104 -18.91 -7.20 11.19
C SER A 104 -18.57 -8.35 10.23
N GLN A 105 -18.70 -8.12 8.93
CA GLN A 105 -18.33 -9.11 7.90
C GLN A 105 -16.82 -9.27 7.70
N GLY A 106 -16.00 -8.41 8.33
CA GLY A 106 -14.56 -8.40 8.17
C GLY A 106 -14.09 -7.64 6.93
N ILE A 107 -12.82 -7.26 6.96
CA ILE A 107 -12.13 -6.59 5.86
C ILE A 107 -11.09 -7.55 5.29
N ILE A 108 -11.08 -7.75 3.98
CA ILE A 108 -10.19 -8.69 3.27
C ILE A 108 -9.05 -7.98 2.52
N GLY A 109 -9.01 -6.65 2.58
CA GLY A 109 -7.92 -5.87 2.00
C GLY A 109 -8.24 -4.39 1.92
N PHE A 110 -7.28 -3.64 1.40
CA PHE A 110 -7.44 -2.23 1.10
C PHE A 110 -6.59 -1.81 -0.11
N ILE A 111 -6.98 -0.70 -0.72
CA ILE A 111 -6.26 -0.05 -1.82
C ILE A 111 -5.97 1.37 -1.40
N VAL A 112 -4.74 1.82 -1.63
CA VAL A 112 -4.30 3.19 -1.42
C VAL A 112 -3.91 3.78 -2.77
N ASP A 113 -4.53 4.90 -3.13
CA ASP A 113 -4.31 5.62 -4.39
C ASP A 113 -3.82 7.05 -4.10
N GLY A 114 -2.52 7.26 -4.30
CA GLY A 114 -1.80 8.48 -3.90
C GLY A 114 -1.97 9.66 -4.87
N ARG A 115 -2.51 9.44 -6.06
CA ARG A 115 -2.56 10.44 -7.16
C ARG A 115 -3.08 11.81 -6.74
N LEU A 116 -4.22 11.84 -6.07
CA LEU A 116 -4.89 13.08 -5.70
C LEU A 116 -4.28 13.74 -4.46
N GLY A 117 -3.41 13.03 -3.74
CA GLY A 117 -2.65 13.56 -2.61
C GLY A 117 -1.20 13.91 -2.95
N ASN A 118 -0.81 13.87 -4.23
CA ASN A 118 0.59 13.89 -4.64
C ASN A 118 1.45 12.85 -3.92
N THR A 119 0.87 11.75 -3.43
CA THR A 119 1.61 10.71 -2.71
C THR A 119 2.07 9.66 -3.70
N THR A 120 3.32 9.27 -3.59
CA THR A 120 3.91 8.14 -4.32
C THR A 120 4.48 7.15 -3.33
N PHE A 121 4.56 5.88 -3.71
CA PHE A 121 5.09 4.80 -2.89
C PHE A 121 6.49 4.48 -3.39
N ASP A 122 7.50 4.78 -2.57
CA ASP A 122 8.87 4.42 -2.83
C ASP A 122 9.15 3.01 -2.28
N THR A 123 9.37 2.08 -3.21
CA THR A 123 9.38 0.65 -2.90
C THR A 123 10.76 0.01 -2.95
N LEU A 124 11.83 0.72 -3.35
CA LEU A 124 13.07 0.12 -3.89
C LEU A 124 12.83 -0.74 -5.14
N ARG A 125 13.84 -0.96 -5.98
CA ARG A 125 13.73 -1.95 -7.08
C ARG A 125 13.95 -3.37 -6.57
N ASP A 126 13.53 -4.34 -7.37
CA ASP A 126 13.77 -5.76 -7.07
C ASP A 126 15.27 -6.06 -6.99
N GLY A 127 15.72 -6.58 -5.83
CA GLY A 127 17.11 -6.94 -5.58
C GLY A 127 17.99 -5.81 -5.03
N ASP A 128 17.45 -4.60 -4.88
CA ASP A 128 18.17 -3.49 -4.27
C ASP A 128 18.27 -3.64 -2.74
N THR A 129 19.30 -3.00 -2.18
CA THR A 129 19.41 -2.82 -0.73
C THR A 129 18.78 -1.49 -0.32
N PRO A 130 18.32 -1.34 0.94
CA PRO A 130 17.76 -0.09 1.47
C PRO A 130 18.74 1.11 1.53
N ALA A 131 19.90 1.04 0.89
CA ALA A 131 20.84 2.14 0.74
C ALA A 131 20.96 2.64 -0.71
N THR A 132 20.11 2.11 -1.60
CA THR A 132 20.19 2.38 -3.04
C THR A 132 19.10 3.37 -3.42
N GLU A 133 19.51 4.61 -3.66
CA GLU A 133 18.65 5.67 -4.17
C GLU A 133 18.63 5.65 -5.71
N HIS A 134 17.44 5.79 -6.33
CA HIS A 134 17.35 5.98 -7.77
C HIS A 134 16.51 7.18 -8.17
N SER A 135 15.34 7.34 -7.59
CA SER A 135 14.45 8.47 -7.88
C SER A 135 15.00 9.76 -7.29
N PRO A 136 15.30 10.81 -8.08
CA PRO A 136 15.92 12.01 -7.55
C PRO A 136 15.08 12.70 -6.46
N ASN A 137 15.66 12.79 -5.25
CA ASN A 137 15.08 13.39 -4.05
C ASN A 137 14.06 12.51 -3.29
N SER A 138 14.05 11.18 -3.48
CA SER A 138 13.25 10.22 -2.69
C SER A 138 13.94 9.78 -1.40
N SER A 139 15.27 9.69 -1.41
CA SER A 139 16.03 8.89 -0.43
C SER A 139 15.72 7.40 -0.53
N ASN A 140 16.05 6.65 0.52
CA ASN A 140 15.91 5.20 0.50
C ASN A 140 14.47 4.75 0.81
N GLY A 141 13.80 4.23 -0.20
CA GLY A 141 12.47 3.65 -0.08
C GLY A 141 12.35 2.36 0.73
N ARG A 142 11.10 1.93 0.89
CA ARG A 142 10.72 0.69 1.56
C ARG A 142 9.34 0.24 1.10
N ALA A 143 9.30 -0.90 0.42
CA ALA A 143 8.05 -1.62 0.21
C ALA A 143 7.44 -2.11 1.54
N LEU A 144 6.14 -2.44 1.52
CA LEU A 144 5.43 -2.92 2.70
C LEU A 144 6.16 -4.10 3.37
N THR A 145 6.58 -3.88 4.61
CA THR A 145 7.29 -4.85 5.43
C THR A 145 6.81 -4.83 6.88
N ASP A 146 7.30 -5.79 7.66
CA ASP A 146 7.13 -5.86 9.11
C ASP A 146 5.64 -5.80 9.49
N ALA A 147 4.82 -6.54 8.76
CA ALA A 147 3.38 -6.56 8.94
C ALA A 147 3.00 -7.38 10.18
N ASP A 148 2.27 -6.77 11.11
CA ASP A 148 1.80 -7.39 12.34
C ASP A 148 0.29 -7.21 12.50
N GLY A 149 -0.41 -8.31 12.77
CA GLY A 149 -1.84 -8.33 12.98
C GLY A 149 -2.32 -9.69 13.51
N PRO A 150 -3.63 -9.88 13.70
CA PRO A 150 -4.18 -11.16 14.13
C PRO A 150 -3.88 -12.26 13.11
N ALA A 151 -3.66 -13.48 13.60
CA ALA A 151 -3.41 -14.65 12.77
C ALA A 151 -4.53 -14.92 11.74
N SER A 152 -5.76 -14.50 12.01
CA SER A 152 -6.91 -14.59 11.10
C SER A 152 -6.76 -13.73 9.84
N THR A 153 -5.89 -12.71 9.86
CA THR A 153 -5.58 -11.90 8.67
C THR A 153 -4.87 -12.73 7.61
N GLY A 154 -4.07 -13.71 8.03
CA GLY A 154 -3.27 -14.53 7.12
C GLY A 154 -2.14 -13.76 6.41
N PRO A 155 -1.45 -14.39 5.46
CA PRO A 155 -0.39 -13.74 4.68
C PRO A 155 -0.95 -12.58 3.84
N LEU A 156 -0.14 -11.56 3.60
CA LEU A 156 -0.49 -10.41 2.79
C LEU A 156 0.02 -10.60 1.36
N THR A 157 -0.81 -10.23 0.38
CA THR A 157 -0.38 -10.01 -1.01
C THR A 157 -0.40 -8.52 -1.27
N VAL A 158 0.78 -7.94 -1.51
CA VAL A 158 0.98 -6.51 -1.72
C VAL A 158 1.34 -6.29 -3.18
N THR A 159 0.59 -5.45 -3.87
CA THR A 159 0.86 -5.08 -5.25
C THR A 159 0.99 -3.58 -5.39
N TYR A 160 2.17 -3.15 -5.82
CA TYR A 160 2.41 -1.79 -6.28
C TYR A 160 2.13 -1.71 -7.78
N THR A 161 1.35 -0.71 -8.17
CA THR A 161 0.85 -0.50 -9.53
C THR A 161 0.95 0.96 -9.91
N ASP A 162 0.93 1.20 -11.21
CA ASP A 162 0.90 2.52 -11.81
C ASP A 162 2.18 3.30 -11.57
N LYS A 163 3.20 2.98 -12.37
CA LYS A 163 4.54 3.54 -12.28
C LYS A 163 4.54 5.06 -12.45
N LEU A 164 5.41 5.73 -11.70
CA LEU A 164 5.63 7.16 -11.78
C LEU A 164 7.01 7.46 -12.38
N SER A 165 7.03 8.19 -13.49
CA SER A 165 8.24 8.83 -14.01
C SER A 165 8.46 10.19 -13.36
N VAL A 166 9.73 10.58 -13.27
CA VAL A 166 10.16 11.90 -12.82
C VAL A 166 10.86 12.60 -13.98
N GLY A 167 10.28 13.71 -14.47
CA GLY A 167 10.81 14.43 -15.62
C GLY A 167 10.90 13.56 -16.88
N GLY A 168 9.96 12.63 -17.07
CA GLY A 168 9.91 11.70 -18.20
C GLY A 168 10.76 10.44 -18.05
N THR A 169 11.52 10.29 -16.95
CA THR A 169 12.35 9.09 -16.70
C THR A 169 11.71 8.23 -15.62
N PHE A 170 11.47 6.95 -15.93
CA PHE A 170 11.05 5.99 -14.91
C PHE A 170 12.28 5.40 -14.22
N PHE A 171 12.38 5.63 -12.92
CA PHE A 171 13.49 5.17 -12.09
C PHE A 171 13.22 3.83 -11.39
N GLY A 172 12.11 3.13 -11.66
CA GLY A 172 11.96 1.72 -11.27
C GLY A 172 11.37 1.44 -9.89
N ASP A 173 11.28 2.43 -9.03
CA ASP A 173 10.99 2.33 -7.59
C ASP A 173 9.70 3.04 -7.16
N GLU A 174 9.23 4.00 -7.95
CA GLU A 174 8.07 4.85 -7.63
C GLU A 174 6.74 4.41 -8.27
N TYR A 175 5.71 4.29 -7.43
CA TYR A 175 4.37 3.81 -7.82
C TYR A 175 3.26 4.62 -7.16
N LEU A 176 2.11 4.77 -7.82
CA LEU A 176 1.01 5.62 -7.32
C LEU A 176 -0.10 4.86 -6.60
N ARG A 177 -0.07 3.52 -6.65
CA ARG A 177 -1.11 2.70 -6.05
C ARG A 177 -0.54 1.46 -5.37
N MET A 178 -0.92 1.28 -4.11
CA MET A 178 -0.65 0.09 -3.32
C MET A 178 -1.96 -0.66 -3.06
N THR A 179 -2.01 -1.93 -3.42
CA THR A 179 -3.11 -2.85 -3.07
C THR A 179 -2.61 -3.87 -2.08
N VAL A 180 -3.33 -4.07 -0.98
CA VAL A 180 -3.02 -5.08 0.04
C VAL A 180 -4.22 -6.01 0.18
N LEU A 181 -4.04 -7.28 -0.15
CA LEU A 181 -5.04 -8.33 0.03
C LEU A 181 -4.62 -9.27 1.15
N PHE A 182 -5.57 -9.68 1.96
CA PHE A 182 -5.36 -10.56 3.10
C PHE A 182 -5.67 -12.00 2.69
N GLY A 183 -4.88 -12.96 3.17
CA GLY A 183 -5.16 -14.39 2.99
C GLY A 183 -6.40 -14.87 3.77
N GLY A 184 -6.81 -14.10 4.79
CA GLY A 184 -8.05 -14.26 5.53
C GLY A 184 -8.80 -12.93 5.66
N ALA A 185 -9.19 -12.57 6.87
CA ALA A 185 -9.93 -11.33 7.13
C ALA A 185 -9.49 -10.68 8.45
N LEU A 186 -9.47 -9.35 8.45
CA LEU A 186 -9.33 -8.54 9.64
C LEU A 186 -10.71 -8.39 10.30
N ALA A 187 -10.90 -9.02 11.46
CA ALA A 187 -12.19 -9.04 12.14
C ALA A 187 -12.49 -7.70 12.83
N SER A 188 -13.74 -7.49 13.21
CA SER A 188 -14.12 -6.29 13.97
C SER A 188 -13.42 -6.29 15.33
N GLY A 189 -12.79 -5.17 15.67
CA GLY A 189 -11.95 -5.01 16.86
C GLY A 189 -10.45 -5.17 16.60
N ASP A 190 -10.06 -5.65 15.41
CA ASP A 190 -8.67 -5.93 15.09
C ASP A 190 -7.99 -4.80 14.30
N SER A 191 -6.65 -4.82 14.31
CA SER A 191 -5.81 -3.92 13.52
C SER A 191 -4.65 -4.65 12.88
N LEU A 192 -4.27 -4.19 11.69
CA LEU A 192 -3.02 -4.50 11.01
C LEU A 192 -2.09 -3.29 11.16
N SER A 193 -0.82 -3.53 11.45
CA SER A 193 0.23 -2.51 11.40
C SER A 193 1.37 -2.94 10.48
N PHE A 194 2.02 -2.01 9.81
CA PHE A 194 3.10 -2.28 8.87
C PHE A 194 3.99 -1.05 8.66
N LEU A 195 5.17 -1.24 8.08
CA LEU A 195 6.01 -0.15 7.55
C LEU A 195 5.87 -0.09 6.03
N ALA A 196 5.83 1.11 5.47
CA ALA A 196 5.87 1.35 4.03
C ALA A 196 6.25 2.82 3.80
N ASP A 197 7.12 3.07 2.83
CA ASP A 197 7.56 4.44 2.53
C ASP A 197 6.71 5.12 1.47
N THR A 198 6.66 6.44 1.55
CA THR A 198 5.99 7.32 0.59
C THR A 198 6.77 8.59 0.41
N ASP A 199 6.70 9.16 -0.80
CA ASP A 199 7.18 10.50 -1.10
C ASP A 199 6.05 11.41 -1.60
N ASN A 200 6.37 12.69 -1.77
CA ASN A 200 5.49 13.65 -2.41
C ASN A 200 5.97 14.06 -3.81
N ALA A 201 5.10 13.90 -4.80
CA ALA A 201 5.27 14.52 -6.11
C ALA A 201 5.14 16.05 -6.02
N THR A 202 6.03 16.79 -6.70
CA THR A 202 5.97 18.27 -6.74
C THR A 202 4.81 18.80 -7.59
N THR A 203 4.27 17.95 -8.47
CA THR A 203 3.11 18.25 -9.31
C THR A 203 2.16 17.05 -9.30
N LEU A 204 0.86 17.31 -9.46
CA LEU A 204 -0.13 16.25 -9.62
C LEU A 204 0.29 15.29 -10.73
N PRO A 205 0.48 13.99 -10.41
CA PRO A 205 0.84 12.99 -11.40
C PRO A 205 -0.14 12.96 -12.56
N ARG A 206 0.38 12.99 -13.79
CA ARG A 206 -0.45 13.00 -15.01
C ARG A 206 -0.23 11.71 -15.78
N ASN A 207 -1.29 11.15 -16.35
CA ASN A 207 -1.17 10.00 -17.24
C ASN A 207 -0.22 10.36 -18.39
N VAL A 208 0.73 9.47 -18.66
CA VAL A 208 1.53 9.49 -19.88
C VAL A 208 0.73 8.70 -20.92
N PRO A 209 0.21 9.34 -21.99
CA PRO A 209 -0.50 8.63 -23.03
C PRO A 209 0.40 7.60 -23.71
N GLU A 210 -0.16 6.44 -24.03
CA GLU A 210 0.55 5.45 -24.83
C GLU A 210 1.04 6.08 -26.15
N PRO A 211 2.29 5.81 -26.59
CA PRO A 211 2.80 6.36 -27.84
C PRO A 211 1.88 6.04 -29.02
N ALA A 212 1.50 7.06 -29.80
CA ALA A 212 0.69 6.90 -31.00
C ALA A 212 1.31 5.96 -32.05
N SER A 213 2.60 5.63 -31.92
CA SER A 213 3.28 4.62 -32.74
C SER A 213 2.65 3.23 -32.61
N LEU A 214 2.08 2.86 -31.45
CA LEU A 214 1.35 1.60 -31.30
C LEU A 214 0.02 1.61 -32.07
N ALA A 215 -0.67 2.74 -32.08
CA ALA A 215 -1.87 2.92 -32.90
C ALA A 215 -1.52 2.88 -34.40
N LEU A 216 -0.41 3.49 -34.80
CA LEU A 216 0.08 3.45 -36.18
C LEU A 216 0.53 2.03 -36.59
N LEU A 217 1.19 1.28 -35.71
CA LEU A 217 1.54 -0.12 -35.94
C LEU A 217 0.27 -0.97 -36.13
N GLY A 218 -0.73 -0.79 -35.27
CA GLY A 218 -2.03 -1.43 -35.41
C GLY A 218 -2.72 -1.11 -36.74
N ALA A 219 -2.72 0.16 -37.13
CA ALA A 219 -3.27 0.61 -38.41
C ALA A 219 -2.50 0.05 -39.61
N ALA A 220 -1.16 -0.01 -39.53
CA ALA A 220 -0.31 -0.57 -40.58
C ALA A 220 -0.56 -2.07 -40.77
N LEU A 221 -0.66 -2.83 -39.68
CA LEU A 221 -0.97 -4.27 -39.72
C LEU A 221 -2.38 -4.52 -40.27
N PHE A 222 -3.37 -3.72 -39.89
CA PHE A 222 -4.72 -3.80 -40.46
C PHE A 222 -4.72 -3.52 -41.97
N GLY A 223 -4.01 -2.48 -42.40
CA GLY A 223 -3.85 -2.14 -43.82
C GLY A 223 -3.23 -3.28 -44.63
N LEU A 224 -2.16 -3.89 -44.12
CA LEU A 224 -1.53 -5.06 -44.75
C LEU A 224 -2.47 -6.28 -44.84
N GLY A 225 -3.29 -6.51 -43.82
CA GLY A 225 -4.29 -7.57 -43.81
C GLY A 225 -5.40 -7.37 -44.86
N VAL A 226 -5.87 -6.13 -45.03
CA VAL A 226 -6.88 -5.78 -46.06
C VAL A 226 -6.33 -5.95 -47.47
N VAL A 227 -5.09 -5.51 -47.73
CA VAL A 227 -4.44 -5.64 -49.04
C VAL A 227 -4.25 -7.12 -49.42
N ARG A 228 -3.82 -7.96 -48.47
CA ARG A 228 -3.62 -9.40 -48.71
C ARG A 228 -4.92 -10.14 -49.11
N ARG A 229 -6.07 -9.70 -48.60
CA ARG A 229 -7.39 -10.28 -48.93
C ARG A 229 -7.92 -9.89 -50.31
N LYS A 230 -7.40 -8.81 -50.89
CA LYS A 230 -7.81 -8.30 -52.20
C LYS A 230 -7.03 -8.90 -53.36
N PHE A 231 -5.85 -9.48 -53.08
CA PHE A 231 -4.92 -10.03 -54.07
C PHE A 231 -4.59 -11.52 -53.85
N GLY A 232 -5.35 -12.22 -53.01
CA GLY A 232 -5.26 -13.66 -52.78
C GLY A 232 -6.53 -14.38 -53.21
#